data_AF-A0A2A8S4S0-F1
#
_entry.id   AF-A0A2A8S4S0-F1
#
_cell.length_a   1.000
_cell.length_b   1.000
_cell.length_c   1.000
_cell.angle_alpha   90.00
_cell.angle_beta   90.00
_cell.angle_gamma   90.00
#
_symmetry.space_group_name_H-M   'P 1'
#
loop_
_entity.id
_entity.type
_entity.pdbx_description
1 polymer ?
#
loop_
_entity_poly.entity_id
_entity_poly.type
_entity_poly.pdbx_seq_one_letter_code
_entity_poly.pdbx_strand_id
1 'polypeptide(L)' 'MEETYSKWKSGEITAIMFMEMLELKKNTFYKIMKEYEEIK' A
#
# COMPACT_ATOMS: atom_id res chain seq x y z
N MET A 1 0.44 5.28 7.07
CA MET A 1 0.69 4.81 5.69
C MET A 1 2.18 4.57 5.43
N GLU A 2 3.11 5.42 5.88
CA GLU A 2 4.55 5.21 5.64
C GLU A 2 5.10 3.88 6.16
N GLU A 3 4.70 3.45 7.36
CA GLU A 3 5.20 2.22 7.96
C GLU A 3 4.72 0.98 7.18
N THR A 4 3.41 0.91 6.89
CA THR A 4 2.81 -0.16 6.09
C THR A 4 3.34 -0.16 4.67
N TYR A 5 3.58 1.02 4.07
CA TYR A 5 4.17 1.15 2.74
C TYR A 5 5.60 0.64 2.71
N SER A 6 6.40 0.98 3.72
CA SER A 6 7.78 0.50 3.85
C SER A 6 7.83 -1.02 3.98
N LYS A 7 6.94 -1.60 4.79
CA LYS A 7 6.80 -3.07 4.95
C LYS A 7 6.35 -3.76 3.66
N TRP A 8 5.44 -3.15 2.90
CA TRP A 8 5.03 -3.70 1.61
C TRP A 8 6.15 -3.58 0.56
N LYS A 9 6.83 -2.44 0.52
CA LYS A 9 7.93 -2.18 -0.42
C LYS A 9 9.16 -3.04 -0.13
N SER A 10 9.41 -3.39 1.14
CA SER A 10 10.45 -4.35 1.54
C SER A 10 10.06 -5.81 1.31
N GLY A 11 8.78 -6.09 1.01
CA GLY A 11 8.25 -7.44 0.84
C GLY A 11 7.94 -8.17 2.15
N GLU A 12 8.00 -7.48 3.30
CA GLU A 12 7.59 -8.04 4.60
C GLU A 12 6.10 -8.38 4.66
N ILE A 13 5.26 -7.60 3.96
CA ILE A 13 3.83 -7.86 3.84
C ILE A 13 3.41 -7.89 2.38
N THR A 14 2.39 -8.70 2.07
CA THR A 14 1.82 -8.76 0.73
C THR A 14 0.88 -7.59 0.47
N ALA A 15 0.57 -7.31 -0.80
CA ALA A 15 -0.45 -6.32 -1.15
C ALA A 15 -1.82 -6.64 -0.54
N ILE A 16 -2.15 -7.93 -0.38
CA ILE A 16 -3.40 -8.38 0.28
C ILE A 16 -3.39 -7.98 1.74
N MET A 17 -2.32 -8.30 2.48
CA MET A 17 -2.18 -7.91 3.88
C MET A 17 -2.19 -6.39 4.06
N PHE A 18 -1.52 -5.64 3.18
CA PHE A 18 -1.56 -4.18 3.18
C PHE A 18 -2.99 -3.66 3.02
N MET A 19 -3.76 -4.24 2.08
CA MET A 19 -5.15 -3.88 1.85
C MET A 19 -6.03 -4.23 3.06
N GLU A 20 -5.86 -5.40 3.66
CA GLU A 20 -6.62 -5.83 4.83
C GLU A 20 -6.31 -4.97 6.07
N MET A 21 -5.04 -4.69 6.35
CA MET A 21 -4.61 -3.86 7.49
C MET A 21 -5.13 -2.43 7.44
N LEU A 22 -5.42 -1.93 6.25
CA LEU A 22 -5.91 -0.57 6.02
C LEU A 22 -7.38 -0.55 5.57
N GLU A 23 -8.06 -1.71 5.57
CA GLU A 23 -9.43 -1.90 5.08
C GLU A 23 -9.67 -1.28 3.69
N LEU A 24 -8.65 -1.35 2.83
CA LEU A 24 -8.67 -0.76 1.49
C LEU A 24 -9.32 -1.71 0.49
N LYS A 25 -10.17 -1.13 -0.35
CA LYS A 25 -10.62 -1.78 -1.58
C LYS A 25 -9.49 -1.79 -2.60
N LYS A 26 -9.46 -2.82 -3.45
CA LYS A 26 -8.46 -3.00 -4.51
C LYS A 26 -8.28 -1.78 -5.41
N ASN A 27 -9.36 -1.11 -5.78
CA ASN A 27 -9.32 0.13 -6.58
C ASN A 27 -8.64 1.29 -5.84
N THR A 28 -8.90 1.41 -4.54
CA THR A 28 -8.27 2.42 -3.68
C THR A 28 -6.78 2.15 -3.49
N PHE A 29 -6.38 0.88 -3.32
CA PHE A 29 -4.98 0.50 -3.19
C PHE A 29 -4.14 0.98 -4.37
N TYR A 30 -4.53 0.66 -5.60
CA TYR A 30 -3.76 1.08 -6.78
C TYR A 30 -3.76 2.60 -6.99
N LYS A 31 -4.87 3.28 -6.64
CA LYS A 31 -4.92 4.75 -6.73
C LYS A 31 -3.93 5.39 -5.75
N ILE A 32 -3.94 4.94 -4.49
CA ILE A 32 -3.00 5.44 -3.46
C ILE A 32 -1.57 5.12 -3.87
N MET A 33 -1.26 3.90 -4.32
CA MET A 33 0.10 3.54 -4.73
C MET A 33 0.60 4.42 -5.88
N LYS A 34 -0.24 4.69 -6.87
CA LYS A 34 0.11 5.57 -7.98
C LYS A 34 0.41 6.98 -7.50
N GLU A 35 -0.46 7.56 -6.67
CA GLU A 35 -0.25 8.90 -6.11
C GLU A 35 1.01 8.95 -5.22
N TYR A 36 1.27 7.88 -4.46
CA TYR A 36 2.42 7.79 -3.56
C TYR A 36 3.76 7.67 -4.29
N GLU A 37 3.79 6.98 -5.43
CA GLU A 37 4.97 6.87 -6.30
C GLU A 37 5.14 8.10 -7.21
N GLU A 38 4.09 8.86 -7.51
CA GLU A 38 4.21 10.13 -8.25
C GLU A 38 4.69 11.30 -7.38
N ILE A 39 4.40 11.27 -6.06
CA ILE A 39 4.78 12.32 -5.11
C ILE A 39 6.22 12.15 -4.57
N LYS A 40 6.82 10.97 -4.72
CA LYS A 40 8.09 10.59 -4.07
C LYS A 40 9.16 10.21 -5.08
#